data_AF-A0A927FSC0-F1
#
_entry.id   AF-A0A927FSC0-F1
#
_cell.length_a   1.000
_cell.length_b   1.000
_cell.length_c   1.000
_cell.angle_alpha   90.00
_cell.angle_beta   90.00
_cell.angle_gamma   90.00
#
_symmetry.space_group_name_H-M   'P 1'
#
loop_
_entity.id
_entity.type
_entity.pdbx_description
1 polymer ?
#
loop_
_entity_poly.entity_id
_entity_poly.type
_entity_poly.pdbx_seq_one_letter_code
_entity_poly.pdbx_strand_id
1 'polypeptide(L)' 'MSSAIRHLHYRPETGELSIWFGPEGRRYTYFDVPPATYEALRAAPSRGQYFNQSIKGHYRCAPVGKPDRRNRGWVLRSAP' A
#
# COMPACT_ATOMS: atom_id res chain seq x y z
N MET A 1 -0.01 -17.85 -5.20
CA MET A 1 0.12 -16.75 -6.19
C MET A 1 1.12 -15.73 -5.67
N SER A 2 2.23 -15.52 -6.37
CA SER A 2 3.31 -14.60 -5.95
C SER A 2 3.16 -13.25 -6.66
N SER A 3 2.26 -12.41 -6.16
CA SER A 3 2.19 -11.01 -6.59
C SER A 3 3.37 -10.27 -5.96
N ALA A 4 4.43 -10.03 -6.74
CA ALA A 4 5.59 -9.30 -6.28
C ALA A 4 5.19 -7.85 -5.91
N ILE A 5 5.22 -7.54 -4.63
CA ILE A 5 5.10 -6.17 -4.11
C ILE A 5 6.35 -5.41 -4.56
N ARG A 6 6.18 -4.38 -5.38
CA ARG A 6 7.30 -3.55 -5.87
C ARG A 6 7.58 -2.37 -4.96
N HIS A 7 6.53 -1.75 -4.43
CA HIS A 7 6.66 -0.58 -3.59
C HIS A 7 5.62 -0.62 -2.47
N LEU A 8 5.99 -0.04 -1.33
CA LEU A 8 5.18 0.08 -0.12
C LEU A 8 5.38 1.48 0.42
N HIS A 9 4.30 2.16 0.76
CA HIS A 9 4.34 3.47 1.38
C HIS A 9 3.34 3.49 2.52
N TYR A 10 3.83 3.79 3.72
CA TYR A 10 3.02 3.81 4.93
C TYR A 10 2.99 5.22 5.51
N ARG A 11 1.79 5.66 5.92
CA ARG A 11 1.58 6.93 6.60
C ARG A 11 1.12 6.65 8.03
N PRO A 12 2.01 6.84 9.02
CA PRO A 12 1.66 6.59 10.43
C PRO A 12 0.59 7.56 10.94
N GLU A 13 0.50 8.77 10.37
CA GLU A 13 -0.47 9.80 10.76
C GLU A 13 -1.93 9.38 10.51
N THR A 14 -2.17 8.62 9.44
CA THR A 14 -3.51 8.19 9.02
C THR A 14 -3.71 6.67 9.05
N GLY A 15 -2.65 5.90 9.32
CA GLY A 15 -2.68 4.44 9.21
C GLY A 15 -2.87 3.94 7.78
N GLU A 16 -2.52 4.74 6.78
CA GLU A 16 -2.66 4.38 5.37
C GLU A 16 -1.45 3.61 4.86
N LEU A 17 -1.68 2.40 4.33
CA LEU A 17 -0.67 1.57 3.67
C LEU A 17 -0.97 1.48 2.17
N SER A 18 -0.22 2.20 1.36
CA SER A 18 -0.23 2.09 -0.10
C SER A 18 0.71 0.98 -0.57
N ILE A 19 0.19 0.07 -1.39
CA ILE A 19 0.91 -1.09 -1.93
C ILE A 19 0.82 -1.08 -3.45
N TRP A 20 1.96 -1.24 -4.11
CA TRP A 20 2.07 -1.38 -5.56
C TRP A 20 2.38 -2.83 -5.92
N PHE A 21 1.45 -3.47 -6.63
CA PHE A 21 1.57 -4.87 -7.05
C PHE A 21 1.97 -4.97 -8.53
N GLY A 22 2.97 -5.80 -8.84
CA GLY A 22 3.20 -6.43 -10.15
C GLY A 22 3.41 -5.49 -11.37
N PRO A 23 3.71 -6.02 -12.57
CA PRO A 23 4.18 -5.20 -13.72
C PRO A 23 3.14 -4.19 -14.21
N GLU A 24 1.86 -4.44 -13.94
CA GLU A 24 0.75 -3.58 -14.33
C GLU A 24 0.64 -2.30 -13.47
N GLY A 25 1.38 -2.21 -12.36
CA GLY A 25 1.47 -1.01 -11.53
C GLY A 25 0.20 -0.68 -10.77
N ARG A 26 -0.63 -1.69 -10.44
CA ARG A 26 -1.87 -1.48 -9.69
C ARG A 26 -1.54 -1.04 -8.27
N ARG A 27 -2.11 0.10 -7.86
CA ARG A 27 -1.97 0.65 -6.52
C ARG A 27 -3.22 0.35 -5.70
N TYR A 28 -3.02 -0.18 -4.50
CA TYR A 28 -4.08 -0.35 -3.51
C TYR A 28 -3.71 0.41 -2.25
N THR A 29 -4.66 1.14 -1.69
CA THR A 29 -4.49 1.78 -0.38
C THR A 29 -5.30 0.99 0.64
N TYR A 30 -4.64 0.54 1.69
CA TYR A 30 -5.24 -0.05 2.87
C TYR A 30 -5.35 1.02 3.95
N PHE A 31 -6.50 1.09 4.61
CA PHE A 31 -6.78 2.03 5.69
C PHE A 31 -6.83 1.27 7.02
N ASP A 32 -6.71 2.02 8.12
CA ASP A 32 -6.76 1.48 9.48
C ASP A 32 -5.65 0.44 9.75
N VAL A 33 -4.49 0.56 9.09
CA VAL A 33 -3.36 -0.37 9.25
C VAL A 33 -2.42 0.13 10.37
N PRO A 34 -2.23 -0.67 11.44
CA PRO A 34 -1.32 -0.32 12.52
C PRO A 34 0.15 -0.27 12.05
N PRO A 35 0.99 0.57 12.67
CA PRO A 35 2.41 0.66 12.35
C PRO A 35 3.12 -0.68 12.63
N ALA A 36 2.68 -1.43 13.64
CA ALA A 36 3.20 -2.76 13.94
C ALA A 36 3.00 -3.74 12.77
N THR A 37 1.85 -3.69 12.09
CA THR A 37 1.55 -4.51 10.90
C THR A 37 2.46 -4.13 9.74
N TYR A 38 2.75 -2.83 9.56
CA TYR A 38 3.68 -2.35 8.55
C TYR A 38 5.13 -2.81 8.83
N GLU A 39 5.61 -2.68 10.06
CA GLU A 39 6.95 -3.16 10.44
C GLU A 39 7.09 -4.67 10.27
N ALA A 40 6.06 -5.44 10.66
CA ALA A 40 6.03 -6.89 10.45
C ALA A 40 6.03 -7.25 8.95
N LEU A 41 5.24 -6.55 8.12
CA LEU A 41 5.26 -6.71 6.66
C LEU A 41 6.64 -6.37 6.07
N ARG A 42 7.30 -5.35 6.59
CA ARG A 42 8.62 -4.88 6.14
C ARG A 42 9.73 -5.87 6.49
N ALA A 43 9.68 -6.43 7.70
CA ALA A 43 10.62 -7.41 8.23
C ALA A 43 10.37 -8.84 7.70
N ALA A 44 9.17 -9.14 7.20
CA ALA A 44 8.84 -10.46 6.72
C ALA A 44 9.72 -10.91 5.53
N PRO A 45 10.22 -12.17 5.54
CA PRO A 45 11.04 -12.71 4.44
C PRO A 45 10.25 -12.79 3.13
N SER A 46 8.93 -12.94 3.20
CA SER A 46 8.03 -12.87 2.05
C SER A 46 6.88 -11.90 2.32
N ARG A 47 7.07 -10.65 1.88
CA ARG A 47 6.08 -9.57 2.03
C ARG A 47 4.72 -9.95 1.45
N GLY A 48 4.71 -10.62 0.29
CA GLY A 48 3.47 -11.08 -0.35
C GLY A 48 2.74 -12.17 0.45
N GLN A 49 3.48 -13.06 1.11
CA GLN A 49 2.88 -14.10 1.95
C GLN A 49 2.31 -13.52 3.25
N TYR A 50 3.04 -12.61 3.91
CA TYR A 50 2.54 -11.90 5.09
C TYR A 50 1.30 -11.07 4.74
N PHE A 51 1.34 -10.32 3.65
CA PHE A 51 0.21 -9.55 3.15
C PHE A 51 -1.05 -10.43 2.95
N ASN A 52 -0.92 -11.58 2.29
CA ASN A 52 -2.06 -12.46 2.04
C ASN A 52 -2.66 -13.07 3.31
N GLN A 53 -1.85 -13.28 4.34
CA GLN A 53 -2.30 -13.91 5.60
C GLN A 53 -2.81 -12.89 6.61
N SER A 54 -2.13 -11.75 6.75
CA SER A 54 -2.39 -10.79 7.83
C SER A 54 -3.13 -9.54 7.38
N ILE A 55 -3.13 -9.20 6.09
CA ILE A 55 -3.66 -7.92 5.60
C ILE A 55 -4.87 -8.13 4.68
N LYS A 56 -4.78 -9.08 3.74
CA LYS A 56 -5.84 -9.37 2.79
C LYS A 56 -7.09 -9.85 3.50
N GLY A 57 -8.19 -9.11 3.35
CA GLY A 57 -9.48 -9.42 4.00
C GLY A 57 -9.61 -8.95 5.45
N HIS A 58 -8.53 -8.47 6.07
CA HIS A 58 -8.54 -7.96 7.44
C HIS A 58 -8.70 -6.43 7.51
N TYR A 59 -8.20 -5.71 6.51
CA TYR A 59 -8.26 -4.25 6.46
C TYR A 59 -9.07 -3.76 5.27
N ARG A 60 -9.69 -2.58 5.43
CA ARG A 60 -10.39 -1.92 4.33
C ARG A 60 -9.38 -1.52 3.27
N CYS A 61 -9.64 -1.94 2.03
CA CYS A 61 -8.80 -1.62 0.89
C CYS A 61 -9.60 -0.91 -0.20
N ALA A 62 -9.01 0.14 -0.77
CA ALA A 62 -9.53 0.79 -1.97
C ALA A 62 -8.52 0.64 -3.11
N PRO A 63 -8.94 0.17 -4.30
CA PRO A 63 -8.12 0.27 -5.49
C PRO A 63 -7.96 1.75 -5.83
N VAL A 64 -6.72 2.23 -5.90
CA VAL A 64 -6.43 3.54 -6.49
C VAL A 64 -6.38 3.29 -7.99
N GLY A 65 -7.42 3.74 -8.70
CA GLY A 65 -7.50 3.64 -10.16
C GLY A 65 -6.18 4.09 -10.81
N LYS A 66 -5.83 3.50 -11.96
CA LYS A 66 -4.58 3.78 -12.69
C LYS A 66 -4.31 5.29 -12.61
N PRO A 67 -3.10 5.75 -12.22
CA PRO A 67 -2.78 7.15 -12.37
C PRO A 67 -3.00 7.44 -13.84
N ASP A 68 -4.01 8.26 -14.11
CA ASP A 68 -4.26 8.78 -15.43
C ASP A 68 -2.91 9.29 -15.95
N ARG A 69 -2.41 8.70 -17.04
CA ARG A 69 -1.07 9.01 -17.58
C ARG A 69 -0.97 10.46 -18.08
N ARG A 70 -1.97 11.33 -17.84
CA ARG A 70 -1.97 12.74 -18.25
C ARG A 70 -1.78 13.74 -17.13
N ASN A 71 -1.72 13.38 -15.84
CA ASN A 71 -1.55 14.40 -14.81
C ASN A 71 -0.24 14.29 -14.03
N ARG A 72 0.82 14.94 -14.57
CA ARG A 72 1.93 15.46 -13.77
C ARG A 72 1.35 16.55 -12.84
N GLY A 73 0.85 16.13 -11.69
CA GLY A 73 0.21 17.03 -10.73
C GLY A 73 0.24 16.43 -9.33
N TRP A 74 1.44 16.13 -8.82
CA TRP A 74 1.65 16.08 -7.38
C TRP A 74 1.42 17.50 -6.86
N VAL A 75 0.19 17.80 -6.46
CA VAL A 75 -0.18 19.09 -5.87
C VAL A 75 -0.85 18.82 -4.53
N LEU A 76 -0.22 19.39 -3.50
CA LEU A 76 -0.70 19.77 -2.17
C LEU A 76 -0.99 18.67 -1.16
N ARG A 77 -0.12 18.59 -0.15
CA ARG A 77 -0.46 19.16 1.17
C ARG A 77 0.74 19.90 1.75
N SER A 78 0.80 21.20 1.47
CA SER A 78 1.22 22.17 2.48
C SER A 78 0.25 22.05 3.65
N ALA A 79 0.78 22.05 4.86
CA ALA A 79 0.02 22.31 6.08
C ALA A 79 0.94 23.16 7.00
N PRO A 80 0.34 24.03 7.82
CA PRO A 80 0.32 25.49 7.69
C PRO A 80 1.65 26.21 7.96
#